data_AF-M4RYV6-F1
#
_entry.id   AF-M4RYV6-F1
#
_cell.length_a   1.000
_cell.length_b   1.000
_cell.length_c   1.000
_cell.angle_alpha   90.00
_cell.angle_beta   90.00
_cell.angle_gamma   90.00
#
_symmetry.space_group_name_H-M   'P 1'
#
loop_
_entity.id
_entity.type
_entity.pdbx_description
1 polymer ?
#
loop_
_entity_poly.entity_id
_entity_poly.type
_entity_poly.pdbx_seq_one_letter_code
_entity_poly.pdbx_strand_id
1 'polypeptide(L)'
;MYQKQDYATASKYINAAVLQIETNDLGFQVDEQWYVLQRAVYFELKQPENVKNVLLKLVKNFEAPKYWLQLAGMYGELEQEEKQLAVMEIAEQKSFIATGSDMFNLAQLYYYHQMPYKAAAIMQKAIDVSKLPENERNLTFLAQSWNLAKETEKAIPVMLAAAKLSETGELYAQLGQMYLNMDQWTQAIAASQQAIEKGGLRNEGMSHLVIGLAQFNVGEYNEALTQLAKAQEFDSSRGMAQQWSKFVEGERNQIATYASVGS
;
A
#
# COMPACT_ATOMS: atom_id res chain seq x y z
N MET A 1 -26.73 16.49 27.93
CA MET A 1 -26.03 16.60 29.24
C MET A 1 -26.37 15.46 30.18
N TYR A 2 -27.64 15.02 30.25
CA TYR A 2 -28.09 13.91 31.11
C TYR A 2 -27.37 12.57 30.87
N GLN A 3 -27.32 12.06 29.63
CA GLN A 3 -26.62 10.81 29.28
C GLN A 3 -25.13 10.80 29.68
N LYS A 4 -24.42 11.93 29.56
CA LYS A 4 -23.00 12.02 29.96
C LYS A 4 -22.81 11.94 31.47
N GLN A 5 -23.76 12.45 32.25
CA GLN A 5 -23.75 12.34 33.72
C GLN A 5 -24.04 10.90 34.17
N ASP A 6 -24.89 10.18 33.44
CA ASP A 6 -25.18 8.78 33.72
C ASP A 6 -23.94 7.89 33.47
N TYR A 7 -23.20 8.12 32.38
CA TYR A 7 -21.96 7.39 32.10
C TYR A 7 -20.84 7.69 33.10
N ALA A 8 -20.71 8.93 33.58
CA ALA A 8 -19.72 9.26 34.60
C ALA A 8 -19.99 8.53 35.92
N THR A 9 -21.26 8.42 36.29
CA THR A 9 -21.71 7.68 37.47
C THR A 9 -21.52 6.18 37.29
N ALA A 10 -21.93 5.63 36.15
CA ALA A 10 -21.71 4.23 35.79
C ALA A 10 -20.22 3.87 35.82
N SER A 11 -19.35 4.73 35.30
CA SER A 11 -17.89 4.52 35.31
C SER A 11 -17.37 4.34 36.73
N LYS A 12 -17.80 5.17 37.69
CA LYS A 12 -17.40 5.03 39.10
C LYS A 12 -17.75 3.66 39.67
N TYR A 13 -19.00 3.22 39.49
CA TYR A 13 -19.46 1.94 40.02
C TYR A 13 -18.78 0.74 39.34
N ILE A 14 -18.66 0.76 38.01
CA ILE A 14 -18.01 -0.33 37.27
C ILE A 14 -16.52 -0.42 37.64
N ASN A 15 -15.83 0.71 37.76
CA ASN A 15 -14.42 0.71 38.14
C ASN A 15 -14.21 0.17 39.56
N ALA A 16 -15.08 0.53 40.50
CA ALA A 16 -15.03 0.01 41.86
C ALA A 16 -15.27 -1.51 41.90
N ALA A 17 -16.29 -1.99 41.17
CA ALA A 17 -16.60 -3.43 41.09
C ALA A 17 -15.46 -4.24 40.45
N VAL A 18 -14.91 -3.75 39.33
CA VAL A 18 -13.76 -4.38 38.67
C VAL A 18 -12.54 -4.39 39.59
N LEU A 19 -12.21 -3.25 40.23
CA LEU A 19 -11.07 -3.16 41.12
C LEU A 19 -11.19 -4.11 42.32
N GLN A 20 -12.37 -4.19 42.94
CA GLN A 20 -12.63 -5.08 44.07
C GLN A 20 -12.36 -6.55 43.72
N ILE A 21 -12.70 -6.97 42.49
CA ILE A 21 -12.41 -8.32 42.02
C ILE A 21 -10.93 -8.43 41.64
N GLU A 22 -10.33 -7.46 40.94
CA GLU A 22 -8.90 -7.52 40.58
C GLU A 22 -7.95 -7.62 41.79
N THR A 23 -8.32 -7.05 42.93
CA THR A 23 -7.50 -7.04 44.15
C THR A 23 -7.95 -8.05 45.20
N ASN A 24 -8.81 -9.01 44.86
CA ASN A 24 -9.23 -10.01 45.83
C ASN A 24 -8.11 -11.04 46.08
N ASP A 25 -7.95 -11.46 47.34
CA ASP A 25 -6.97 -12.50 47.71
C ASP A 25 -7.47 -13.93 47.42
N LEU A 26 -8.69 -14.06 46.88
CA LEU A 26 -9.39 -15.32 46.65
C LEU A 26 -9.13 -15.90 45.26
N GLY A 27 -8.40 -15.19 44.40
CA GLY A 27 -8.02 -15.62 43.05
C GLY A 27 -9.16 -15.58 42.02
N PHE A 28 -10.30 -14.94 42.32
CA PHE A 28 -11.37 -14.81 41.32
C PHE A 28 -10.97 -13.88 40.19
N GLN A 29 -11.25 -14.29 38.96
CA GLN A 29 -11.07 -13.45 37.77
C GLN A 29 -12.32 -12.60 37.52
N VAL A 30 -12.10 -11.37 37.02
CA VAL A 30 -13.18 -10.51 36.55
C VAL A 30 -13.83 -11.14 35.33
N ASP A 31 -15.16 -11.29 35.31
CA ASP A 31 -15.85 -11.80 34.11
C ASP A 31 -15.66 -10.87 32.90
N GLU A 32 -15.54 -11.45 31.69
CA GLU A 32 -15.37 -10.73 30.42
C GLU A 32 -16.36 -9.57 30.26
N GLN A 33 -17.62 -9.79 30.68
CA GLN A 33 -18.71 -8.82 30.56
C GLN A 33 -18.45 -7.53 31.34
N TRP A 34 -17.79 -7.60 32.50
CA TRP A 34 -17.46 -6.41 33.29
C TRP A 34 -16.46 -5.52 32.57
N TYR A 35 -15.42 -6.10 31.96
CA TYR A 35 -14.48 -5.34 31.15
C TYR A 35 -15.12 -4.83 29.85
N VAL A 36 -16.00 -5.60 29.21
CA VAL A 36 -16.73 -5.13 28.03
C VAL A 36 -17.58 -3.90 28.37
N LEU A 37 -18.29 -3.94 29.50
CA LEU A 37 -19.09 -2.81 29.97
C LEU A 37 -18.20 -1.61 30.34
N GLN A 38 -17.10 -1.83 31.06
CA GLN A 38 -16.14 -0.80 31.43
C GLN A 38 -15.58 -0.08 30.20
N ARG A 39 -15.19 -0.85 29.18
CA ARG A 39 -14.70 -0.33 27.90
C ARG A 39 -15.76 0.53 27.21
N ALA A 40 -17.00 0.05 27.14
CA ALA A 40 -18.10 0.78 26.50
C ALA A 40 -18.35 2.13 27.20
N VAL A 41 -18.36 2.15 28.53
CA VAL A 41 -18.52 3.40 29.30
C VAL A 41 -17.37 4.37 29.06
N TYR A 42 -16.12 3.90 29.02
CA TYR A 42 -14.98 4.77 28.69
C TYR A 42 -15.02 5.31 27.26
N PHE A 43 -15.53 4.51 26.31
CA PHE A 43 -15.73 4.95 24.93
C PHE A 43 -16.76 6.08 24.84
N GLU A 44 -17.92 5.93 25.49
CA GLU A 44 -18.97 6.97 25.55
C GLU A 44 -18.47 8.25 26.24
N LEU A 45 -17.57 8.10 27.22
CA LEU A 45 -16.92 9.23 27.89
C LEU A 45 -15.79 9.87 27.09
N LYS A 46 -15.46 9.36 25.89
CA LYS A 46 -14.37 9.80 25.03
C LYS A 46 -13.02 9.76 25.74
N GLN A 47 -12.74 8.65 26.42
CA GLN A 47 -11.49 8.42 27.15
C GLN A 47 -10.66 7.33 26.46
N PRO A 48 -10.01 7.62 25.32
CA PRO A 48 -9.36 6.60 24.49
C PRO A 48 -8.22 5.85 25.22
N GLU A 49 -7.47 6.54 26.08
CA GLU A 49 -6.45 5.91 26.92
C GLU A 49 -7.04 4.84 27.87
N ASN A 50 -8.21 5.11 28.45
CA ASN A 50 -8.88 4.16 29.33
C ASN A 50 -9.51 3.01 28.53
N VAL A 51 -10.08 3.27 27.35
CA VAL A 51 -10.55 2.23 26.43
C VAL A 51 -9.43 1.25 26.09
N LYS A 52 -8.26 1.77 25.70
CA LYS A 52 -7.04 0.98 25.44
C LYS A 52 -6.60 0.19 26.67
N ASN A 53 -6.57 0.80 27.86
CA ASN A 53 -6.19 0.10 29.10
C ASN A 53 -7.12 -1.06 29.43
N VAL A 54 -8.42 -0.92 29.21
CA VAL A 54 -9.37 -2.03 29.38
C VAL A 54 -9.18 -3.10 28.32
N LEU A 55 -8.91 -2.72 27.06
CA LEU A 55 -8.58 -3.68 26.01
C LEU A 55 -7.31 -4.48 26.30
N LEU A 56 -6.28 -3.86 26.92
CA LEU A 56 -5.09 -4.57 27.40
C LEU A 56 -5.45 -5.65 28.43
N LYS A 57 -6.38 -5.36 29.35
CA LYS A 57 -6.90 -6.36 30.29
C LYS A 57 -7.68 -7.47 29.57
N LEU A 58 -8.49 -7.11 28.58
CA LEU A 58 -9.25 -8.08 27.79
C LEU A 58 -8.34 -9.05 27.03
N VAL A 59 -7.33 -8.56 26.30
CA VAL A 59 -6.41 -9.44 25.55
C VAL A 59 -5.52 -10.30 26.45
N LYS A 60 -5.21 -9.83 27.67
CA LYS A 60 -4.39 -10.57 28.63
C LYS A 60 -5.16 -11.74 29.25
N ASN A 61 -6.45 -11.55 29.52
CA ASN A 61 -7.25 -12.51 30.27
C ASN A 61 -8.14 -13.39 29.38
N PHE A 62 -8.47 -12.95 28.15
CA PHE A 62 -9.40 -13.64 27.26
C PHE A 62 -8.82 -13.79 25.85
N GLU A 63 -8.81 -15.02 25.36
CA GLU A 63 -8.36 -15.33 24.01
C GLU A 63 -9.49 -15.12 23.00
N ALA A 64 -9.70 -13.87 22.59
CA ALA A 64 -10.69 -13.53 21.57
C ALA A 64 -10.12 -12.59 20.49
N PRO A 65 -10.17 -12.97 19.19
CA PRO A 65 -9.63 -12.18 18.07
C PRO A 65 -10.07 -10.71 18.08
N LYS A 66 -11.36 -10.47 18.37
CA LYS A 66 -11.99 -9.14 18.38
C LYS A 66 -11.24 -8.13 19.27
N TYR A 67 -10.65 -8.56 20.37
CA TYR A 67 -9.97 -7.66 21.30
C TYR A 67 -8.60 -7.23 20.82
N TRP A 68 -7.89 -8.10 20.10
CA TRP A 68 -6.60 -7.76 19.50
C TRP A 68 -6.77 -6.73 18.39
N LEU A 69 -7.76 -6.91 17.52
CA LEU A 69 -8.07 -5.95 16.44
C LEU A 69 -8.53 -4.60 17.00
N GLN A 70 -9.36 -4.60 18.04
CA GLN A 70 -9.79 -3.37 18.70
C GLN A 70 -8.65 -2.67 19.42
N LEU A 71 -7.76 -3.42 20.07
CA LEU A 71 -6.58 -2.86 20.72
C LEU A 71 -5.63 -2.21 19.70
N ALA A 72 -5.39 -2.87 18.57
CA ALA A 72 -4.64 -2.30 17.47
C ALA A 72 -5.28 -0.99 16.96
N GLY A 73 -6.60 -1.00 16.75
CA GLY A 73 -7.36 0.19 16.37
C GLY A 73 -7.20 1.35 17.35
N MET A 74 -7.25 1.08 18.66
CA MET A 74 -7.01 2.11 19.68
C MET A 74 -5.59 2.64 19.69
N TYR A 75 -4.58 1.80 19.45
CA TYR A 75 -3.21 2.28 19.31
C TYR A 75 -3.05 3.19 18.08
N GLY A 76 -3.73 2.88 16.97
CA GLY A 76 -3.77 3.77 15.80
C GLY A 76 -4.45 5.10 16.09
N GLU A 77 -5.59 5.11 16.78
CA GLU A 77 -6.29 6.34 17.19
C GLU A 77 -5.42 7.23 18.10
N LEU A 78 -4.57 6.61 18.92
CA LEU A 78 -3.65 7.29 19.81
C LEU A 78 -2.29 7.61 19.17
N GLU A 79 -2.16 7.51 17.84
CA GLU A 79 -0.94 7.77 17.07
C GLU A 79 0.27 6.93 17.55
N GLN A 80 0.01 5.76 18.14
CA GLN A 80 1.01 4.81 18.62
C GLN A 80 1.20 3.69 17.59
N GLU A 81 1.59 4.08 16.38
CA GLU A 81 1.65 3.22 15.18
C GLU A 81 2.54 1.99 15.37
N GLU A 82 3.70 2.14 16.02
CA GLU A 82 4.59 1.02 16.36
C GLU A 82 3.90 -0.06 17.22
N LYS A 83 3.07 0.36 18.19
CA LYS A 83 2.31 -0.58 19.03
C LYS A 83 1.12 -1.16 18.29
N GLN A 84 0.48 -0.37 17.42
CA GLN A 84 -0.57 -0.88 16.54
C GLN A 84 -0.02 -2.02 15.68
N LEU A 85 1.12 -1.82 15.02
CA LEU A 85 1.78 -2.86 14.22
C LEU A 85 2.11 -4.08 15.06
N ALA A 86 2.76 -3.90 16.22
CA ALA A 86 3.11 -5.02 17.10
C ALA A 86 1.89 -5.86 17.53
N VAL A 87 0.78 -5.21 17.89
CA VAL A 87 -0.47 -5.92 18.24
C VAL A 87 -1.06 -6.67 17.04
N MET A 88 -1.01 -6.08 15.84
CA MET A 88 -1.48 -6.74 14.62
C MET A 88 -0.59 -7.92 14.22
N GLU A 89 0.73 -7.85 14.38
CA GLU A 89 1.64 -8.97 14.13
C GLU A 89 1.37 -10.13 15.10
N ILE A 90 1.12 -9.84 16.39
CA ILE A 90 0.72 -10.88 17.36
C ILE A 90 -0.62 -11.50 16.96
N ALA A 91 -1.59 -10.69 16.52
CA ALA A 91 -2.86 -11.18 16.02
C ALA A 91 -2.67 -12.07 14.77
N GLU A 92 -1.76 -11.72 13.87
CA GLU A 92 -1.42 -12.54 12.69
C GLU A 92 -0.84 -13.89 13.11
N GLN A 93 0.14 -13.91 14.02
CA GLN A 93 0.75 -15.14 14.54
C GLN A 93 -0.28 -16.06 15.22
N LYS A 94 -1.27 -15.48 15.89
CA LYS A 94 -2.39 -16.20 16.50
C LYS A 94 -3.50 -16.59 15.51
N SER A 95 -3.33 -16.31 14.21
CA SER A 95 -4.35 -16.54 13.18
C SER A 95 -5.68 -15.79 13.43
N PHE A 96 -5.60 -14.63 14.12
CA PHE A 96 -6.75 -13.77 14.41
C PHE A 96 -7.05 -12.78 13.28
N ILE A 97 -6.09 -12.57 12.37
CA ILE A 97 -6.30 -11.88 11.09
C ILE A 97 -7.07 -12.82 10.15
N ALA A 98 -8.40 -12.68 10.08
CA ALA A 98 -9.28 -13.68 9.48
C ALA A 98 -10.06 -13.19 8.25
N THR A 99 -10.28 -11.88 8.14
CA THR A 99 -11.01 -11.28 7.02
C THR A 99 -10.05 -10.61 6.04
N GLY A 100 -10.49 -10.44 4.77
CA GLY A 100 -9.72 -9.69 3.79
C GLY A 100 -9.45 -8.24 4.24
N SER A 101 -10.39 -7.63 4.99
CA SER A 101 -10.19 -6.29 5.54
C SER A 101 -9.08 -6.25 6.58
N ASP A 102 -9.01 -7.25 7.48
CA ASP A 102 -7.94 -7.32 8.48
C ASP A 102 -6.57 -7.49 7.79
N MET A 103 -6.52 -8.35 6.78
CA MET A 103 -5.31 -8.60 5.98
C MET A 103 -4.86 -7.34 5.22
N PHE A 104 -5.80 -6.63 4.59
CA PHE A 104 -5.52 -5.38 3.90
C PHE A 104 -5.00 -4.31 4.87
N ASN A 105 -5.64 -4.15 6.03
CA ASN A 105 -5.21 -3.18 7.04
C ASN A 105 -3.80 -3.48 7.56
N LEU A 106 -3.48 -4.75 7.81
CA LEU A 106 -2.12 -5.15 8.20
C LEU A 106 -1.12 -4.91 7.06
N ALA A 107 -1.50 -5.16 5.80
CA ALA A 107 -0.67 -4.84 4.65
C ALA A 107 -0.34 -3.35 4.57
N GLN A 108 -1.32 -2.47 4.84
CA GLN A 108 -1.11 -1.03 4.88
C GLN A 108 -0.15 -0.61 5.99
N LEU A 109 -0.25 -1.22 7.18
CA LEU A 109 0.70 -0.98 8.27
C LEU A 109 2.11 -1.42 7.88
N TYR A 110 2.26 -2.62 7.30
CA TYR A 110 3.56 -3.07 6.79
C TYR A 110 4.12 -2.12 5.73
N TYR A 111 3.28 -1.65 4.80
CA TYR A 111 3.71 -0.71 3.76
C TYR A 111 4.19 0.62 4.36
N TYR A 112 3.41 1.18 5.30
CA TYR A 112 3.73 2.43 5.98
C TYR A 112 5.04 2.35 6.79
N HIS A 113 5.26 1.25 7.51
CA HIS A 113 6.50 0.99 8.26
C HIS A 113 7.64 0.46 7.39
N GLN A 114 7.59 0.64 6.07
CA GLN A 114 8.66 0.26 5.13
C GLN A 114 9.03 -1.23 5.17
N MET A 115 8.03 -2.10 5.37
CA MET A 115 8.13 -3.55 5.30
C MET A 115 7.39 -4.10 4.05
N PRO A 116 7.74 -3.65 2.83
CA PRO A 116 6.95 -3.89 1.62
C PRO A 116 6.81 -5.36 1.24
N TYR A 117 7.80 -6.20 1.56
CA TYR A 117 7.71 -7.64 1.32
C TYR A 117 6.57 -8.27 2.13
N LYS A 118 6.46 -7.93 3.42
CA LYS A 118 5.38 -8.44 4.28
C LYS A 118 4.02 -7.92 3.81
N ALA A 119 3.94 -6.65 3.41
CA ALA A 119 2.74 -6.06 2.83
C ALA A 119 2.27 -6.82 1.58
N ALA A 120 3.18 -7.11 0.66
CA ALA A 120 2.87 -7.83 -0.55
C ALA A 120 2.52 -9.30 -0.27
N ALA A 121 3.25 -9.98 0.61
CA ALA A 121 3.00 -11.38 0.97
C ALA A 121 1.61 -11.59 1.59
N ILE A 122 1.18 -10.72 2.51
CA ILE A 122 -0.15 -10.86 3.12
C ILE A 122 -1.27 -10.52 2.14
N MET A 123 -1.06 -9.54 1.25
CA MET A 123 -2.00 -9.22 0.16
C MET A 123 -2.14 -10.38 -0.83
N GLN A 124 -1.03 -10.97 -1.25
CA GLN A 124 -1.01 -12.14 -2.13
C GLN A 124 -1.77 -13.30 -1.46
N LYS A 125 -1.43 -13.63 -0.21
CA LYS A 125 -2.14 -14.67 0.56
C LYS A 125 -3.65 -14.41 0.62
N ALA A 126 -4.06 -13.15 0.87
CA ALA A 126 -5.46 -12.79 0.95
C ALA A 126 -6.20 -13.01 -0.38
N ILE A 127 -5.56 -12.72 -1.51
CA ILE A 127 -6.10 -12.98 -2.85
C ILE A 127 -6.15 -14.49 -3.13
N ASP A 128 -5.05 -15.22 -2.87
CA ASP A 128 -4.93 -16.66 -3.14
C ASP A 128 -5.99 -17.48 -2.39
N VAL A 129 -6.34 -17.09 -1.16
CA VAL A 129 -7.39 -17.72 -0.36
C VAL A 129 -8.77 -17.06 -0.54
N SER A 130 -8.94 -16.24 -1.57
CA SER A 130 -10.19 -15.55 -1.94
C SER A 130 -10.82 -14.70 -0.82
N LYS A 131 -9.99 -14.21 0.11
CA LYS A 131 -10.41 -13.25 1.16
C LYS A 131 -10.44 -11.82 0.65
N LEU A 132 -9.61 -11.51 -0.35
CA LEU A 132 -9.67 -10.26 -1.11
C LEU A 132 -9.99 -10.58 -2.57
N PRO A 133 -10.91 -9.84 -3.20
CA PRO A 133 -11.18 -10.00 -4.63
C PRO A 133 -10.01 -9.44 -5.45
N GLU A 134 -9.79 -10.04 -6.62
CA GLU A 134 -8.88 -9.55 -7.66
C GLU A 134 -9.48 -8.35 -8.41
N ASN A 135 -9.69 -7.25 -7.70
CA ASN A 135 -10.09 -5.98 -8.30
C ASN A 135 -8.87 -5.06 -8.50
N GLU A 136 -9.05 -4.01 -9.30
CA GLU A 136 -8.00 -3.04 -9.61
C GLU A 136 -7.31 -2.50 -8.35
N ARG A 137 -8.08 -2.11 -7.33
CA ARG A 137 -7.54 -1.55 -6.07
C ARG A 137 -6.57 -2.51 -5.39
N ASN A 138 -6.97 -3.77 -5.20
CA ASN A 138 -6.18 -4.75 -4.46
C ASN A 138 -4.95 -5.18 -5.26
N LEU A 139 -5.11 -5.42 -6.57
CA LEU A 139 -4.01 -5.80 -7.44
C LEU A 139 -2.98 -4.66 -7.59
N THR A 140 -3.44 -3.42 -7.70
CA THR A 140 -2.55 -2.24 -7.75
C THR A 140 -1.71 -2.15 -6.48
N PHE A 141 -2.33 -2.24 -5.30
CA PHE A 141 -1.61 -2.16 -4.04
C PHE A 141 -0.62 -3.32 -3.85
N LEU A 142 -1.00 -4.54 -4.24
CA LEU A 142 -0.13 -5.72 -4.24
C LEU A 142 1.09 -5.52 -5.17
N ALA A 143 0.85 -5.09 -6.41
CA ALA A 143 1.91 -4.86 -7.38
C ALA A 143 2.89 -3.76 -6.93
N GLN A 144 2.36 -2.66 -6.38
CA GLN A 144 3.17 -1.58 -5.82
C GLN A 144 4.00 -2.06 -4.62
N SER A 145 3.41 -2.89 -3.75
CA SER A 145 4.13 -3.47 -2.61
C SER A 145 5.26 -4.40 -3.06
N TRP A 146 5.03 -5.26 -4.07
CA TRP A 146 6.10 -6.08 -4.65
C TRP A 146 7.21 -5.24 -5.29
N ASN A 147 6.84 -4.22 -6.06
CA ASN A 147 7.83 -3.35 -6.70
C ASN A 147 8.67 -2.58 -5.67
N LEU A 148 8.05 -2.09 -4.60
CA LEU A 148 8.75 -1.42 -3.49
C LEU A 148 9.68 -2.39 -2.74
N ALA A 149 9.30 -3.67 -2.64
CA ALA A 149 10.13 -4.74 -2.10
C ALA A 149 11.30 -5.17 -3.03
N LYS A 150 11.47 -4.51 -4.19
CA LYS A 150 12.43 -4.89 -5.24
C LYS A 150 12.15 -6.26 -5.87
N GLU A 151 10.92 -6.74 -5.74
CA GLU A 151 10.42 -7.97 -6.35
C GLU A 151 9.70 -7.64 -7.66
N THR A 152 10.35 -6.89 -8.55
CA THR A 152 9.71 -6.31 -9.75
C THR A 152 9.17 -7.39 -10.69
N GLU A 153 9.84 -8.55 -10.78
CA GLU A 153 9.35 -9.70 -11.55
C GLU A 153 7.99 -10.22 -11.05
N LYS A 154 7.74 -10.21 -9.74
CA LYS A 154 6.44 -10.56 -9.16
C LYS A 154 5.41 -9.44 -9.36
N ALA A 155 5.86 -8.18 -9.33
CA ALA A 155 5.00 -7.02 -9.49
C ALA A 155 4.39 -6.92 -10.90
N ILE A 156 5.17 -7.21 -11.94
CA ILE A 156 4.75 -7.06 -13.36
C ILE A 156 3.44 -7.78 -13.69
N PRO A 157 3.28 -9.10 -13.47
CA PRO A 157 2.05 -9.80 -13.85
C PRO A 157 0.83 -9.28 -13.07
N VAL A 158 1.03 -8.92 -11.80
CA VAL A 158 -0.04 -8.35 -10.96
C VAL A 158 -0.44 -6.95 -11.44
N MET A 159 0.54 -6.10 -11.77
CA MET A 159 0.28 -4.76 -12.29
C MET A 159 -0.42 -4.84 -13.66
N LEU A 160 -0.05 -5.80 -14.50
CA LEU A 160 -0.73 -6.04 -15.78
C LEU A 160 -2.18 -6.48 -15.59
N ALA A 161 -2.46 -7.35 -14.63
CA ALA A 161 -3.83 -7.71 -14.27
C ALA A 161 -4.63 -6.49 -13.80
N ALA A 162 -4.04 -5.66 -12.93
CA ALA A 162 -4.65 -4.40 -12.50
C ALA A 162 -4.90 -3.43 -13.67
N ALA A 163 -3.92 -3.25 -14.55
CA ALA A 163 -4.01 -2.35 -15.70
C ALA A 163 -5.11 -2.75 -16.70
N LYS A 164 -5.38 -4.05 -16.85
CA LYS A 164 -6.50 -4.55 -17.67
C LYS A 164 -7.87 -4.19 -17.08
N LEU A 165 -7.98 -4.12 -15.75
CA LEU A 165 -9.21 -3.75 -15.04
C LEU A 165 -9.43 -2.25 -14.95
N SER A 166 -8.36 -1.44 -15.04
CA SER A 166 -8.44 0.00 -14.92
C SER A 166 -9.24 0.66 -16.05
N GLU A 167 -9.82 1.82 -15.80
CA GLU A 167 -10.46 2.65 -16.83
C GLU A 167 -9.45 3.57 -17.55
N THR A 168 -8.28 3.82 -16.96
CA THR A 168 -7.25 4.71 -17.51
C THR A 168 -5.96 3.97 -17.87
N GLY A 169 -5.08 4.65 -18.59
CA GLY A 169 -3.75 4.18 -18.94
C GLY A 169 -2.72 4.28 -17.82
N GLU A 170 -3.06 4.81 -16.63
CA GLU A 170 -2.08 5.12 -15.58
C GLU A 170 -1.27 3.90 -15.12
N LEU A 171 -1.92 2.74 -15.00
CA LEU A 171 -1.24 1.50 -14.60
C LEU A 171 -0.37 0.93 -15.74
N TYR A 172 -0.75 1.13 -17.00
CA TYR A 172 0.10 0.82 -18.14
C TYR A 172 1.32 1.76 -18.22
N ALA A 173 1.17 3.04 -17.87
CA ALA A 173 2.30 3.96 -17.79
C ALA A 173 3.30 3.54 -16.70
N GLN A 174 2.79 3.11 -15.53
CA GLN A 174 3.63 2.55 -14.47
C GLN A 174 4.35 1.27 -14.92
N LEU A 175 3.66 0.37 -15.64
CA LEU A 175 4.29 -0.82 -16.24
C LEU A 175 5.41 -0.43 -17.22
N GLY A 176 5.17 0.54 -18.09
CA GLY A 176 6.19 1.03 -19.03
C GLY A 176 7.46 1.49 -18.31
N GLN A 177 7.30 2.25 -17.23
CA GLN A 177 8.43 2.68 -16.40
C GLN A 177 9.13 1.51 -15.68
N MET A 178 8.37 0.53 -15.18
CA MET A 178 8.95 -0.67 -14.56
C MET A 178 9.78 -1.47 -15.55
N TYR A 179 9.27 -1.69 -16.76
CA TYR A 179 9.99 -2.37 -17.83
C TYR A 179 11.23 -1.59 -18.27
N LEU A 180 11.14 -0.26 -18.39
CA LEU A 180 12.31 0.58 -18.70
C LEU A 180 13.40 0.41 -17.65
N ASN A 181 13.05 0.41 -16.36
CA ASN A 181 14.00 0.23 -15.26
C ASN A 181 14.63 -1.17 -15.21
N MET A 182 14.03 -2.15 -15.89
CA MET A 182 14.52 -3.52 -16.02
C MET A 182 15.23 -3.76 -17.36
N ASP A 183 15.49 -2.71 -18.13
CA ASP A 183 16.07 -2.79 -19.47
C ASP A 183 15.25 -3.65 -20.46
N GLN A 184 13.95 -3.82 -20.19
CA GLN A 184 13.00 -4.55 -21.04
C GLN A 184 12.37 -3.60 -22.05
N TRP A 185 13.19 -3.13 -23.00
CA TRP A 185 12.87 -2.01 -23.89
C TRP A 185 11.61 -2.22 -24.72
N THR A 186 11.46 -3.39 -25.36
CA THR A 186 10.29 -3.68 -26.19
C THR A 186 9.00 -3.70 -25.37
N GLN A 187 9.03 -4.25 -24.15
CA GLN A 187 7.91 -4.26 -23.23
C GLN A 187 7.60 -2.86 -22.70
N ALA A 188 8.62 -2.04 -22.45
CA ALA A 188 8.46 -0.65 -22.04
C ALA A 188 7.72 0.16 -23.11
N ILE A 189 8.15 0.04 -24.38
CA ILE A 189 7.48 0.66 -25.53
C ILE A 189 6.01 0.21 -25.61
N ALA A 190 5.76 -1.10 -25.59
CA ALA A 190 4.41 -1.65 -25.71
C ALA A 190 3.49 -1.18 -24.58
N ALA A 191 3.95 -1.23 -23.33
CA ALA A 191 3.15 -0.81 -22.18
C ALA A 191 2.87 0.70 -22.18
N SER A 192 3.85 1.54 -22.48
CA SER A 192 3.64 2.99 -22.57
C SER A 192 2.75 3.38 -23.74
N GLN A 193 2.80 2.65 -24.86
CA GLN A 193 1.89 2.87 -25.98
C GLN A 193 0.44 2.50 -25.60
N GLN A 194 0.23 1.38 -24.91
CA GLN A 194 -1.07 1.00 -24.34
C GLN A 194 -1.59 2.04 -23.34
N ALA A 195 -0.69 2.66 -22.57
CA ALA A 195 -1.05 3.73 -21.64
C ALA A 195 -1.66 4.95 -22.38
N ILE A 196 -1.01 5.38 -23.46
CA ILE A 196 -1.46 6.52 -24.28
C ILE A 196 -2.78 6.18 -24.98
N GLU A 197 -2.89 4.99 -25.59
CA GLU A 197 -4.10 4.53 -26.27
C GLU A 197 -5.32 4.47 -25.36
N LYS A 198 -5.12 4.03 -24.10
CA LYS A 198 -6.18 3.95 -23.10
C LYS A 198 -6.58 5.32 -22.55
N GLY A 199 -5.70 6.31 -22.62
CA GLY A 199 -5.96 7.69 -22.21
C GLY A 199 -6.17 7.87 -20.71
N GLY A 200 -6.68 9.03 -20.30
CA GLY A 200 -6.88 9.36 -18.87
C GLY A 200 -5.57 9.52 -18.09
N LEU A 201 -4.47 9.82 -18.78
CA LEU A 201 -3.16 10.00 -18.20
C LEU A 201 -3.02 11.39 -17.56
N ARG A 202 -2.55 11.43 -16.32
CA ARG A 202 -2.13 12.66 -15.63
C ARG A 202 -0.83 13.20 -16.21
N ASN A 203 0.01 12.33 -16.76
CA ASN A 203 1.32 12.69 -17.27
C ASN A 203 1.65 11.93 -18.56
N GLU A 204 0.90 12.22 -19.62
CA GLU A 204 1.07 11.59 -20.94
C GLU A 204 2.47 11.79 -21.52
N GLY A 205 3.05 12.98 -21.34
CA GLY A 205 4.42 13.27 -21.78
C GLY A 205 5.49 12.34 -21.20
N MET A 206 5.30 11.83 -19.98
CA MET A 206 6.21 10.81 -19.42
C MET A 206 6.10 9.46 -20.12
N SER A 207 4.91 9.08 -20.63
CA SER A 207 4.77 7.85 -21.42
C SER A 207 5.50 7.99 -22.76
N HIS A 208 5.40 9.15 -23.42
CA HIS A 208 6.21 9.45 -24.61
C HIS A 208 7.71 9.44 -24.33
N LEU A 209 8.13 9.99 -23.18
CA LEU A 209 9.53 9.96 -22.76
C LEU A 209 10.01 8.52 -22.61
N VAL A 210 9.27 7.65 -21.89
CA VAL A 210 9.62 6.23 -21.71
C VAL A 210 9.77 5.52 -23.07
N ILE A 211 8.84 5.74 -24.00
CA ILE A 211 8.95 5.16 -25.35
C ILE A 211 10.23 5.64 -26.04
N GLY A 212 10.49 6.95 -26.03
CA GLY A 212 11.69 7.52 -26.68
C GLY A 212 13.00 6.98 -26.11
N LEU A 213 13.08 6.82 -24.79
CA LEU A 213 14.25 6.23 -24.12
C LEU A 213 14.44 4.76 -24.48
N ALA A 214 13.36 3.98 -24.48
CA ALA A 214 13.42 2.57 -24.84
C ALA A 214 13.78 2.38 -26.33
N GLN A 215 13.23 3.20 -27.22
CA GLN A 215 13.55 3.20 -28.66
C GLN A 215 15.01 3.52 -28.93
N PHE A 216 15.57 4.51 -28.22
CA PHE A 216 16.99 4.80 -28.28
C PHE A 216 17.84 3.56 -27.93
N ASN A 217 17.49 2.84 -26.87
CA ASN A 217 18.25 1.65 -26.42
C ASN A 217 18.15 0.46 -27.38
N VAL A 218 17.12 0.39 -28.23
CA VAL A 218 17.04 -0.61 -29.31
C VAL A 218 17.60 -0.11 -30.65
N GLY A 219 18.20 1.09 -30.69
CA GLY A 219 18.84 1.66 -31.88
C GLY A 219 17.88 2.37 -32.84
N GLU A 220 16.63 2.58 -32.45
CA GLU A 220 15.60 3.30 -33.24
C GLU A 220 15.71 4.82 -33.02
N TYR A 221 16.82 5.43 -33.45
CA TYR A 221 17.14 6.82 -33.13
C TYR A 221 16.11 7.84 -33.67
N ASN A 222 15.53 7.60 -34.86
CA ASN A 222 14.58 8.55 -35.46
C ASN A 222 13.22 8.50 -34.78
N GLU A 223 12.77 7.29 -34.46
CA GLU A 223 11.56 7.02 -33.71
C GLU A 223 11.68 7.58 -32.29
N ALA A 224 12.83 7.35 -31.65
CA ALA A 224 13.15 7.93 -30.35
C ALA A 224 13.01 9.45 -30.34
N LEU A 225 13.62 10.14 -31.31
CA LEU A 225 13.51 11.60 -31.43
C LEU A 225 12.07 12.06 -31.69
N THR A 226 11.29 11.29 -32.46
CA THR A 226 9.87 11.59 -32.71
C THR A 226 9.06 11.53 -31.40
N GLN A 227 9.30 10.52 -30.56
CA GLN A 227 8.60 10.38 -29.28
C GLN A 227 9.08 11.41 -28.25
N LEU A 228 10.39 11.70 -28.23
CA LEU A 228 10.94 12.76 -27.38
C LEU A 228 10.38 14.13 -27.77
N ALA A 229 10.17 14.41 -29.06
CA ALA A 229 9.52 15.65 -29.50
C ALA A 229 8.09 15.76 -28.95
N LYS A 230 7.29 14.68 -29.00
CA LYS A 230 5.96 14.64 -28.37
C LYS A 230 6.04 14.88 -26.86
N ALA A 231 7.00 14.25 -26.19
CA ALA A 231 7.22 14.45 -24.76
C ALA A 231 7.60 15.91 -24.41
N GLN A 232 8.15 16.69 -25.34
CA GLN A 232 8.47 18.11 -25.13
C GLN A 232 7.25 19.04 -25.11
N GLU A 233 6.13 18.60 -25.70
CA GLU A 233 4.89 19.37 -25.71
C GLU A 233 4.30 19.50 -24.30
N PHE A 234 4.61 18.55 -23.40
CA PHE A 234 4.13 18.52 -22.01
C PHE A 234 5.13 19.13 -21.03
N ASP A 235 4.67 20.07 -20.20
CA ASP A 235 5.53 20.79 -19.25
C ASP A 235 6.27 19.85 -18.27
N SER A 236 5.62 18.76 -17.84
CA SER A 236 6.14 17.79 -16.87
C SER A 236 7.33 16.97 -17.39
N SER A 237 7.43 16.73 -18.70
CA SER A 237 8.49 15.93 -19.33
C SER A 237 9.44 16.76 -20.21
N ARG A 238 9.10 18.01 -20.51
CA ARG A 238 9.84 18.85 -21.47
C ARG A 238 11.34 18.93 -21.21
N GLY A 239 11.73 19.23 -19.97
CA GLY A 239 13.14 19.38 -19.61
C GLY A 239 13.94 18.10 -19.85
N MET A 240 13.42 16.95 -19.40
CA MET A 240 14.07 15.65 -19.60
C MET A 240 14.11 15.26 -21.07
N ALA A 241 12.99 15.44 -21.78
CA ALA A 241 12.88 15.11 -23.19
C ALA A 241 13.86 15.92 -24.07
N GLN A 242 14.06 17.20 -23.76
CA GLN A 242 15.05 18.05 -24.44
C GLN A 242 16.49 17.57 -24.23
N GLN A 243 16.83 17.20 -22.99
CA GLN A 243 18.18 16.68 -22.67
C GLN A 243 18.45 15.39 -23.44
N TRP A 244 17.49 14.45 -23.41
CA TRP A 244 17.60 13.19 -24.14
C TRP A 244 17.60 13.37 -25.65
N SER A 245 16.81 14.31 -26.20
CA SER A 245 16.82 14.56 -27.65
C SER A 245 18.22 14.96 -28.15
N LYS A 246 18.89 15.86 -27.42
CA LYS A 246 20.28 16.26 -27.75
C LYS A 246 21.25 15.10 -27.69
N PHE A 247 21.11 14.24 -26.68
CA PHE A 247 21.96 13.06 -26.52
C PHE A 247 21.76 12.07 -27.67
N VAL A 248 20.50 11.73 -27.98
CA VAL A 248 20.12 10.81 -29.07
C VAL A 248 20.58 11.33 -30.43
N GLU A 249 20.48 12.64 -30.69
CA GLU A 249 21.00 13.26 -31.91
C GLU A 249 22.52 13.11 -32.05
N GLY A 250 23.27 13.30 -30.94
CA GLY A 250 24.72 13.13 -30.91
C GLY A 250 25.13 11.70 -31.28
N GLU A 251 24.54 10.70 -30.63
CA GLU A 251 24.79 9.28 -30.87
C GLU A 251 24.46 8.89 -32.33
N ARG A 252 23.30 9.32 -32.84
CA ARG A 252 22.89 9.06 -34.23
C ARG A 252 23.92 9.60 -35.24
N ASN A 253 24.41 10.83 -35.03
CA ASN A 253 25.38 11.46 -35.92
C ASN A 253 26.76 10.80 -35.87
N GLN A 254 27.16 10.32 -34.69
CA GLN A 254 28.41 9.58 -34.52
C GLN A 254 28.37 8.26 -35.28
N ILE A 255 27.28 7.51 -35.17
CA ILE A 255 27.08 6.25 -35.91
C ILE A 255 27.09 6.48 -37.43
N ALA A 256 26.39 7.51 -37.91
CA ALA A 256 26.37 7.87 -39.33
C ALA A 256 27.78 8.21 -39.86
N THR A 257 28.61 8.84 -39.04
CA THR A 257 30.00 9.18 -39.38
C THR A 257 30.88 7.93 -39.46
N TYR A 258 30.73 6.97 -38.54
CA TYR A 258 31.47 5.71 -38.64
C TYR A 258 31.06 4.87 -39.84
N ALA A 259 29.76 4.86 -40.17
CA ALA A 259 29.24 4.16 -41.32
C ALA A 259 29.78 4.71 -42.66
N SER A 260 30.05 6.02 -42.75
CA SER A 260 30.58 6.66 -43.96
C SER A 260 32.10 6.58 -44.14
N VAL A 261 32.86 6.36 -43.05
CA VAL A 261 34.33 6.22 -43.08
C VAL A 261 34.76 4.76 -43.28
N GLY A 262 33.91 3.79 -42.94
CA GLY A 262 34.17 2.35 -43.08
C GLY A 262 33.73 1.73 -44.41
N SER A 263 33.06 2.49 -45.27
CA SER A 263 32.60 2.10 -46.63
C SER A 263 33.47 2.71 -47.71
#